data_AF-A0A495Y9C0-F1
#
_entry.id   AF-A0A495Y9C0-F1
#
_cell.length_a   1.000
_cell.length_b   1.000
_cell.length_c   1.000
_cell.angle_alpha   90.00
_cell.angle_beta   90.00
_cell.angle_gamma   90.00
#
_symmetry.space_group_name_H-M   'P 1'
#
loop_
_entity.id
_entity.type
_entity.pdbx_description
1 polymer ?
#
loop_
_entity_poly.entity_id
_entity_poly.type
_entity_poly.pdbx_seq_one_letter_code
_entity_poly.pdbx_strand_id
1 'polypeptide(L)'
;MRFDRTVRYEAYIWTSRKEQAFLNRHKRVARKLARDCPLFADQLAPAPETDIEAEKALRIARAREGEQRMRDHHASVWRKGRAWYFACDPAMRARIMAEWRVWPGPAKPQYFLYVVEKHNGVGDERMRRMREREAEIRAKVLPMLNSQGDLLVT
;
A
#
# COMPACT_ATOMS: atom_id res chain seq x y z
N MET A 1 -9.61 23.15 -10.55
CA MET A 1 -8.39 22.42 -10.15
C MET A 1 -8.17 21.28 -11.14
N ARG A 2 -6.93 21.05 -11.59
CA ARG A 2 -6.57 20.01 -12.57
C ARG A 2 -6.57 18.64 -11.87
N PHE A 3 -7.30 17.66 -12.38
CA PHE A 3 -7.27 16.26 -11.92
C PHE A 3 -7.44 15.33 -13.11
N ASP A 4 -6.74 14.20 -13.10
CA ASP A 4 -6.89 13.17 -14.13
C ASP A 4 -8.25 12.51 -13.99
N ARG A 5 -8.87 12.18 -15.14
CA ARG A 5 -10.13 11.43 -15.15
C ARG A 5 -9.88 10.01 -14.66
N THR A 6 -10.70 9.53 -13.73
CA THR A 6 -10.65 8.14 -13.28
C THR A 6 -10.98 7.20 -14.43
N VAL A 7 -10.03 6.33 -14.79
CA VAL A 7 -10.24 5.25 -15.75
C VAL A 7 -11.25 4.26 -15.16
N ARG A 8 -12.26 3.89 -15.95
CA ARG A 8 -13.20 2.82 -15.60
C ARG A 8 -12.73 1.56 -16.30
N TYR A 9 -12.18 0.63 -15.53
CA TYR A 9 -11.84 -0.69 -16.05
C TYR A 9 -13.10 -1.53 -16.18
N GLU A 10 -13.09 -2.46 -17.12
CA GLU A 10 -14.15 -3.46 -17.26
C GLU A 10 -14.19 -4.37 -16.03
N ALA A 11 -15.34 -5.04 -15.85
CA ALA A 11 -15.52 -6.00 -14.78
C ALA A 11 -14.46 -7.10 -14.83
N TYR A 12 -14.10 -7.65 -13.66
CA TYR A 12 -13.12 -8.73 -13.59
C TYR A 12 -13.57 -9.95 -14.40
N ILE A 13 -12.79 -10.31 -15.41
CA ILE A 13 -13.07 -11.44 -16.30
C ILE A 13 -12.38 -12.70 -15.76
N TRP A 14 -13.14 -13.74 -15.46
CA TRP A 14 -12.60 -15.08 -15.18
C TRP A 14 -12.32 -15.80 -16.51
N THR A 15 -11.07 -16.22 -16.72
CA THR A 15 -10.63 -16.85 -17.97
C THR A 15 -10.16 -18.27 -17.72
N SER A 16 -10.19 -19.14 -18.73
CA SER A 16 -9.70 -20.52 -18.62
C SER A 16 -8.25 -20.59 -18.14
N ARG A 17 -7.41 -19.60 -18.53
CA ARG A 17 -6.04 -19.48 -18.01
C ARG A 17 -5.99 -19.23 -16.50
N LYS A 18 -6.89 -18.38 -15.96
CA LYS A 18 -6.96 -18.10 -14.51
C LYS A 18 -7.45 -19.32 -13.74
N GLU A 19 -8.40 -20.06 -14.30
CA GLU A 19 -8.89 -21.31 -13.74
C GLU A 19 -7.80 -22.37 -13.67
N GLN A 20 -7.09 -22.62 -14.78
CA GLN A 20 -5.96 -23.55 -14.78
C GLN A 20 -4.84 -23.10 -13.83
N ALA A 21 -4.62 -21.80 -13.68
CA ALA A 21 -3.67 -21.28 -12.71
C ALA A 21 -4.14 -21.52 -11.25
N PHE A 22 -5.44 -21.48 -10.99
CA PHE A 22 -6.03 -21.83 -9.69
C PHE A 22 -5.88 -23.31 -9.39
N LEU A 23 -6.35 -24.18 -10.30
CA LEU A 23 -6.26 -25.64 -10.14
C LEU A 23 -4.81 -26.11 -9.94
N ASN A 24 -3.85 -25.50 -10.63
CA ASN A 24 -2.43 -25.84 -10.49
C ASN A 24 -1.69 -25.08 -9.37
N ARG A 25 -2.39 -24.31 -8.51
CA ARG A 25 -1.78 -23.55 -7.40
C ARG A 25 -1.05 -24.46 -6.43
N HIS A 26 -1.67 -25.56 -5.99
CA HIS A 26 -1.08 -26.52 -5.05
C HIS A 26 0.28 -27.05 -5.57
N LYS A 27 0.36 -27.43 -6.86
CA LYS A 27 1.62 -27.88 -7.51
C LYS A 27 2.71 -26.81 -7.49
N ARG A 28 2.35 -25.53 -7.68
CA ARG A 28 3.33 -24.43 -7.59
C ARG A 28 3.83 -24.23 -6.16
N VAL A 29 2.95 -24.32 -5.17
CA VAL A 29 3.32 -24.20 -3.75
C VAL A 29 4.18 -25.38 -3.32
N ALA A 30 3.82 -26.62 -3.68
CA ALA A 30 4.61 -27.81 -3.39
C ALA A 30 6.03 -27.72 -3.97
N ARG A 31 6.19 -27.28 -5.23
CA ARG A 31 7.51 -27.04 -5.83
C ARG A 31 8.32 -25.97 -5.10
N LYS A 32 7.67 -24.90 -4.62
CA LYS A 32 8.32 -23.87 -3.82
C LYS A 32 8.79 -24.43 -2.48
N LEU A 33 7.95 -25.20 -1.80
CA LEU A 33 8.27 -25.83 -0.52
C LEU A 33 9.41 -26.84 -0.65
N ALA A 34 9.40 -27.68 -1.68
CA ALA A 34 10.50 -28.62 -1.93
C ALA A 34 11.86 -27.92 -2.11
N ARG A 35 11.86 -26.69 -2.66
CA ARG A 35 13.07 -25.89 -2.84
C ARG A 35 13.47 -25.12 -1.58
N ASP A 36 12.53 -24.45 -0.94
CA ASP A 36 12.79 -23.49 0.15
C ASP A 36 12.79 -24.15 1.54
N CYS A 37 11.98 -25.21 1.72
CA CYS A 37 11.75 -25.90 2.99
C CYS A 37 11.73 -27.43 2.81
N PRO A 38 12.80 -28.06 2.27
CA PRO A 38 12.78 -29.46 1.83
C PRO A 38 12.42 -30.45 2.95
N LEU A 39 12.91 -30.23 4.18
CA LEU A 39 12.66 -31.11 5.32
C LEU A 39 11.19 -31.16 5.75
N PHE A 40 10.40 -30.13 5.42
CA PHE A 40 9.00 -30.00 5.81
C PHE A 40 8.07 -29.95 4.59
N ALA A 41 8.58 -30.18 3.39
CA ALA A 41 7.83 -29.95 2.16
C ALA A 41 6.56 -30.80 2.10
N ASP A 42 6.65 -32.06 2.51
CA ASP A 42 5.53 -33.00 2.50
C ASP A 42 4.49 -32.70 3.59
N GLN A 43 4.93 -32.18 4.74
CA GLN A 43 4.06 -31.83 5.86
C GLN A 43 3.29 -30.52 5.61
N LEU A 44 3.89 -29.61 4.83
CA LEU A 44 3.34 -28.29 4.52
C LEU A 44 2.67 -28.22 3.13
N ALA A 45 2.73 -29.30 2.35
CA ALA A 45 2.14 -29.34 1.02
C ALA A 45 0.62 -29.13 1.12
N PRO A 46 0.07 -28.09 0.46
CA PRO A 46 -1.36 -27.84 0.52
C PRO A 46 -2.12 -28.89 -0.30
N ALA A 47 -3.29 -29.29 0.21
CA ALA A 47 -4.23 -30.10 -0.56
C ALA A 47 -4.68 -29.38 -1.84
N PRO A 48 -5.02 -30.12 -2.91
CA PRO A 48 -5.60 -29.52 -4.12
C PRO A 48 -6.91 -28.81 -3.79
N GLU A 49 -7.00 -27.54 -4.17
CA GLU A 49 -8.24 -26.76 -4.11
C GLU A 49 -9.01 -26.95 -5.43
N THR A 50 -10.26 -27.40 -5.35
CA THR A 50 -11.07 -27.81 -6.53
C THR A 50 -12.34 -27.00 -6.74
N ASP A 51 -12.77 -26.19 -5.77
CA ASP A 51 -13.97 -25.38 -5.89
C ASP A 51 -13.70 -24.11 -6.71
N ILE A 52 -13.92 -24.24 -8.02
CA ILE A 52 -13.71 -23.16 -8.99
C ILE A 52 -14.74 -22.04 -8.81
N GLU A 53 -16.00 -22.37 -8.51
CA GLU A 53 -17.05 -21.36 -8.41
C GLU A 53 -16.90 -20.51 -7.15
N ALA A 54 -16.50 -21.10 -6.02
CA ALA A 54 -16.16 -20.34 -4.82
C ALA A 54 -14.98 -19.39 -5.04
N GLU A 55 -13.88 -19.85 -5.67
CA GLU A 55 -12.73 -18.98 -5.98
C GLU A 55 -13.14 -17.87 -6.97
N LYS A 56 -13.93 -18.18 -8.00
CA LYS A 56 -14.40 -17.20 -8.98
C LYS A 56 -15.25 -16.13 -8.31
N ALA A 57 -16.20 -16.51 -7.46
CA ALA A 57 -17.03 -15.60 -6.69
C ALA A 57 -16.17 -14.70 -5.79
N LEU A 58 -15.22 -15.30 -5.06
CA LEU A 58 -14.28 -14.59 -4.19
C LEU A 58 -13.45 -13.56 -4.97
N ARG A 59 -12.97 -13.90 -6.16
CA ARG A 59 -12.13 -13.02 -7.00
C ARG A 59 -12.92 -11.85 -7.55
N ILE A 60 -14.16 -12.07 -7.97
CA ILE A 60 -15.05 -11.01 -8.42
C ILE A 60 -15.37 -10.06 -7.27
N ALA A 61 -15.71 -10.58 -6.09
CA ALA A 61 -15.97 -9.79 -4.89
C ALA A 61 -14.77 -8.93 -4.51
N ARG A 62 -13.57 -9.54 -4.41
CA ARG A 62 -12.32 -8.84 -4.09
C ARG A 62 -11.97 -7.75 -5.09
N ALA A 63 -12.24 -7.96 -6.39
CA ALA A 63 -12.00 -6.94 -7.40
C ALA A 63 -12.90 -5.71 -7.16
N ARG A 64 -14.20 -5.92 -6.91
CA ARG A 64 -15.16 -4.85 -6.60
C ARG A 64 -14.79 -4.10 -5.32
N GLU A 65 -14.47 -4.82 -4.25
CA GLU A 65 -14.03 -4.25 -2.98
C GLU A 65 -12.71 -3.48 -3.13
N GLY A 66 -11.78 -3.98 -3.93
CA GLY A 66 -10.51 -3.30 -4.23
C GLY A 66 -10.73 -1.95 -4.91
N GLU A 67 -11.60 -1.91 -5.92
CA GLU A 67 -11.98 -0.66 -6.58
C GLU A 67 -12.64 0.33 -5.61
N GLN A 68 -13.59 -0.15 -4.81
CA GLN A 68 -14.29 0.70 -3.86
C GLN A 68 -13.33 1.27 -2.82
N ARG A 69 -12.47 0.44 -2.23
CA ARG A 69 -11.43 0.89 -1.30
C ARG A 69 -10.51 1.95 -1.92
N MET A 70 -10.15 1.82 -3.19
CA MET A 70 -9.33 2.83 -3.88
C MET A 70 -10.09 4.14 -4.08
N ARG A 71 -11.38 4.09 -4.43
CA ARG A 71 -12.24 5.29 -4.53
C ARG A 71 -12.37 5.99 -3.18
N ASP A 72 -12.61 5.22 -2.12
CA ASP A 72 -12.75 5.76 -0.76
C ASP A 72 -11.44 6.38 -0.27
N HIS A 73 -10.30 5.72 -0.56
CA HIS A 73 -8.98 6.27 -0.28
C HIS A 73 -8.76 7.61 -1.01
N HIS A 74 -9.00 7.66 -2.33
CA HIS A 74 -8.87 8.90 -3.10
C HIS A 74 -9.79 10.01 -2.57
N ALA A 75 -11.04 9.69 -2.24
CA ALA A 75 -11.98 10.65 -1.68
C ALA A 75 -11.54 11.17 -0.29
N SER A 76 -11.05 10.28 0.57
CA SER A 76 -10.52 10.64 1.89
C SER A 76 -9.31 11.57 1.77
N VAL A 77 -8.35 11.21 0.94
CA VAL A 77 -7.15 12.01 0.66
C VAL A 77 -7.52 13.37 0.08
N TRP A 78 -8.49 13.42 -0.85
CA TRP A 78 -8.99 14.66 -1.42
C TRP A 78 -9.61 15.56 -0.35
N ARG A 79 -10.53 15.05 0.48
CA ARG A 79 -11.17 15.82 1.55
C ARG A 79 -10.13 16.40 2.51
N LYS A 80 -9.13 15.60 2.89
CA LYS A 80 -8.01 16.01 3.74
C LYS A 80 -7.18 17.12 3.10
N GLY A 81 -6.69 16.91 1.87
CA GLY A 81 -5.88 17.90 1.16
C GLY A 81 -6.64 19.20 0.90
N ARG A 82 -7.92 19.11 0.57
CA ARG A 82 -8.79 20.28 0.42
C ARG A 82 -8.94 21.05 1.72
N ALA A 83 -9.22 20.37 2.84
CA ALA A 83 -9.34 21.02 4.15
C ALA A 83 -8.05 21.75 4.52
N TRP A 84 -6.89 21.11 4.33
CA TRP A 84 -5.59 21.71 4.64
C TRP A 84 -5.25 22.87 3.72
N TYR A 85 -5.54 22.76 2.42
CA TYR A 85 -5.38 23.86 1.47
C TYR A 85 -6.20 25.09 1.88
N PHE A 86 -7.46 24.90 2.30
CA PHE A 86 -8.32 26.02 2.70
C PHE A 86 -8.00 26.59 4.08
N ALA A 87 -7.25 25.87 4.92
CA ALA A 87 -6.72 26.40 6.17
C ALA A 87 -5.50 27.33 5.97
N CYS A 88 -4.85 27.27 4.81
CA CYS A 88 -3.74 28.17 4.46
C CYS A 88 -4.22 29.58 4.12
N ASP A 89 -3.35 30.57 4.35
CA ASP A 89 -3.59 31.96 3.95
C ASP A 89 -3.68 32.10 2.39
N PRO A 90 -4.24 33.22 1.88
CA PRO A 90 -4.37 33.44 0.45
C PRO A 90 -3.06 33.38 -0.35
N ALA A 91 -1.94 33.88 0.19
CA ALA A 91 -0.66 33.91 -0.50
C ALA A 91 -0.09 32.49 -0.65
N MET A 92 -0.18 31.69 0.41
CA MET A 92 0.22 30.28 0.40
C MET A 92 -0.63 29.46 -0.57
N ARG A 93 -1.95 29.68 -0.58
CA ARG A 93 -2.85 29.04 -1.55
C ARG A 93 -2.48 29.36 -3.00
N ALA A 94 -2.08 30.61 -3.27
CA ALA A 94 -1.61 31.01 -4.60
C ALA A 94 -0.35 30.25 -5.02
N ARG A 95 0.63 30.08 -4.11
CA ARG A 95 1.85 29.29 -4.35
C ARG A 95 1.53 27.82 -4.62
N ILE A 96 0.69 27.20 -3.79
CA ILE A 96 0.24 25.82 -3.99
C ILE A 96 -0.42 25.64 -5.36
N MET A 97 -1.31 26.56 -5.75
CA MET A 97 -2.00 26.46 -7.03
C MET A 97 -1.09 26.74 -8.23
N ALA A 98 -0.09 27.61 -8.09
CA ALA A 98 0.92 27.82 -9.12
C ALA A 98 1.71 26.54 -9.38
N GLU A 99 2.19 25.87 -8.32
CA GLU A 99 2.89 24.58 -8.42
C GLU A 99 1.97 23.49 -8.98
N TRP A 100 0.72 23.39 -8.50
CA TRP A 100 -0.21 22.37 -8.98
C TRP A 100 -0.55 22.49 -10.47
N ARG A 101 -0.61 23.72 -11.01
CA ARG A 101 -0.91 23.94 -12.44
C ARG A 101 0.17 23.35 -13.34
N VAL A 102 1.43 23.51 -12.97
CA VAL A 102 2.60 23.04 -13.74
C VAL A 102 3.09 21.65 -13.30
N TRP A 103 2.33 20.95 -12.46
CA TRP A 103 2.69 19.62 -11.97
C TRP A 103 2.95 18.63 -13.13
N PRO A 104 4.12 17.97 -13.17
CA PRO A 104 4.51 17.09 -14.27
C PRO A 104 3.98 15.66 -14.12
N GLY A 105 3.59 15.27 -12.90
CA GLY A 105 3.11 13.91 -12.60
C GLY A 105 1.60 13.73 -12.80
N PRO A 106 1.07 12.57 -12.40
CA PRO A 106 -0.37 12.31 -12.41
C PRO A 106 -1.11 13.34 -11.53
N ALA A 107 -2.19 13.90 -12.05
CA ALA A 107 -3.01 14.86 -11.32
C ALA A 107 -4.03 14.10 -10.44
N LYS A 108 -3.53 13.37 -9.43
CA LYS A 108 -4.36 12.59 -8.49
C LYS A 108 -4.41 13.25 -7.10
N PRO A 109 -5.44 12.98 -6.27
CA PRO A 109 -5.59 13.62 -4.95
C PRO A 109 -4.38 13.50 -4.03
N GLN A 110 -3.66 12.37 -4.06
CA GLN A 110 -2.47 12.18 -3.24
C GLN A 110 -1.33 13.13 -3.59
N TYR A 111 -1.17 13.47 -4.87
CA TYR A 111 -0.14 14.41 -5.30
C TYR A 111 -0.54 15.84 -5.01
N PHE A 112 -1.84 16.16 -5.10
CA PHE A 112 -2.32 17.45 -4.63
C PHE A 112 -2.08 17.63 -3.13
N LEU A 113 -2.41 16.61 -2.31
CA LEU A 113 -2.11 16.62 -0.88
C LEU A 113 -0.61 16.78 -0.62
N TYR A 114 0.25 16.09 -1.38
CA TYR A 114 1.70 16.25 -1.28
C TYR A 114 2.14 17.70 -1.54
N VAL A 115 1.65 18.35 -2.60
CA VAL A 115 1.96 19.76 -2.88
C VAL A 115 1.48 20.64 -1.73
N VAL A 116 0.28 20.41 -1.20
CA VAL A 116 -0.21 21.16 -0.02
C VAL A 116 0.70 20.96 1.20
N GLU A 117 1.12 19.72 1.48
CA GLU A 117 1.98 19.36 2.61
C GLU A 117 3.37 20.02 2.54
N LYS A 118 3.91 20.19 1.33
CA LYS A 118 5.19 20.87 1.08
C LYS A 118 5.15 22.35 1.49
N HIS A 119 3.99 22.99 1.39
CA HIS A 119 3.83 24.43 1.61
C HIS A 119 3.30 24.75 3.02
N ASN A 120 2.51 23.86 3.62
CA ASN A 120 1.84 24.14 4.90
C ASN A 120 2.61 23.67 6.15
N GLY A 121 3.80 23.08 6.00
CA GLY A 121 4.65 22.60 7.10
C GLY A 121 4.16 21.33 7.80
N VAL A 122 3.00 20.77 7.42
CA VAL A 122 2.46 19.54 8.04
C VAL A 122 3.31 18.32 7.67
N GLY A 123 3.92 18.33 6.48
CA GLY A 123 4.89 17.30 6.07
C GLY A 123 6.11 17.28 7.00
N ASP A 124 6.70 18.46 7.24
CA ASP A 124 7.90 18.61 8.07
C ASP A 124 7.65 18.18 9.52
N GLU A 125 6.51 18.58 10.07
CA GLU A 125 6.10 18.19 11.42
C GLU A 125 5.89 16.67 11.55
N ARG A 126 5.32 16.03 10.52
CA ARG A 126 5.20 14.56 10.49
C ARG A 126 6.57 13.88 10.48
N MET A 127 7.49 14.37 9.64
CA MET A 127 8.85 13.83 9.55
C MET A 127 9.64 14.03 10.84
N ARG A 128 9.43 15.15 11.54
CA ARG A 128 10.00 15.39 12.88
C ARG A 128 9.52 14.33 13.87
N ARG A 129 8.20 14.11 13.98
CA ARG A 129 7.63 13.10 14.88
C ARG A 129 8.08 11.68 14.56
N MET A 130 8.22 11.33 13.28
CA MET A 130 8.72 10.02 12.86
C MET A 130 10.17 9.82 13.31
N ARG A 131 11.04 10.82 13.12
CA ARG A 131 12.43 10.77 13.60
C ARG A 131 12.54 10.65 15.10
N GLU A 132 11.70 11.36 15.85
CA GLU A 132 11.64 11.27 17.31
C GLU A 132 11.26 9.86 17.76
N ARG A 133 10.20 9.30 17.18
CA ARG A 133 9.77 7.93 17.49
C ARG A 133 10.82 6.89 17.13
N GLU A 134 11.50 7.06 16.00
CA GLU A 134 12.57 6.15 15.58
C GLU A 134 13.76 6.23 16.54
N ALA A 135 14.14 7.43 17.00
CA ALA A 135 15.18 7.62 18.00
C ALA A 135 14.81 6.96 19.34
N GLU A 136 13.55 7.09 19.78
CA GLU A 136 13.04 6.42 20.99
C GLU A 136 13.12 4.89 20.88
N ILE A 137 12.69 4.32 19.75
CA ILE A 137 12.76 2.87 19.51
C ILE A 137 14.22 2.44 19.49
N ARG A 138 15.09 3.17 18.79
CA ARG A 138 16.52 2.86 18.71
C ARG A 138 17.18 2.89 20.08
N ALA A 139 16.88 3.89 20.90
CA ALA A 139 17.40 4.01 22.26
C ALA A 139 16.99 2.84 23.17
N LYS A 140 15.78 2.28 22.97
CA LYS A 140 15.31 1.09 23.71
C LYS A 140 15.95 -0.21 23.21
N VAL A 141 16.11 -0.34 21.89
CA VAL A 141 16.56 -1.60 21.26
C VAL A 141 18.09 -1.76 21.31
N LEU A 142 18.87 -0.68 21.14
CA LEU A 142 20.34 -0.76 21.10
C LEU A 142 20.94 -1.44 22.35
N PRO A 143 20.51 -1.11 23.58
CA PRO A 143 21.00 -1.77 24.79
C PRO A 143 20.65 -3.27 24.86
N MET A 144 19.48 -3.67 24.35
CA MET A 144 19.04 -5.08 24.34
C MET A 144 19.87 -5.93 23.37
N LEU A 145 20.29 -5.34 22.24
CA LEU A 145 21.17 -6.03 21.27
C LEU A 145 22.57 -6.27 21.86
N ASN A 146 23.09 -5.30 22.61
CA ASN A 146 24.40 -5.45 23.26
C ASN A 146 24.37 -6.57 24.32
N SER A 147 23.27 -6.74 25.06
CA SER A 147 23.12 -7.86 26.01
C SER A 147 23.04 -9.25 25.38
N GLN A 148 22.68 -9.37 24.10
CA GLN A 148 22.69 -10.66 23.40
C GLN A 148 24.09 -11.06 22.90
N GLY A 149 24.96 -10.09 22.61
CA GLY A 149 26.36 -10.36 22.26
C GLY A 149 27.15 -11.00 23.41
N ASP A 150 26.87 -10.59 24.65
CA ASP A 150 27.55 -11.12 25.84
C ASP A 150 27.16 -12.58 26.17
N LEU A 151 26.02 -13.07 25.68
CA LEU A 151 25.57 -14.46 25.89
C LEU A 151 26.19 -15.47 24.90
N LEU A 152 26.92 -15.01 23.88
CA LEU A 152 27.57 -15.86 22.87
C LEU A 152 29.09 -15.97 23.06
N VAL A 153 29.65 -15.31 24.09
CA VAL A 153 31.11 -15.25 24.37
C VAL A 153 31.51 -16.05 25.63
N THR A 154 30.57 -16.69 26.32
CA THR A 154 30.83 -17.71 27.36
C THR A 154 30.58 -19.11 26.83
#